data_AF-A0A846DPP9-F1
#
_entry.id   AF-A0A846DPP9-F1
#
_cell.length_a   1.000
_cell.length_b   1.000
_cell.length_c   1.000
_cell.angle_alpha   90.00
_cell.angle_beta   90.00
_cell.angle_gamma   90.00
#
_symmetry.space_group_name_H-M   'P 1'
#
loop_
_entity.id
_entity.type
_entity.pdbx_description
1 polymer ?
#
loop_
_entity_poly.entity_id
_entity_poly.type
_entity_poly.pdbx_seq_one_letter_code
_entity_poly.pdbx_strand_id
1 'polypeptide(L)'
;MLELLANLRTNLELRKNKSKDDLEAIMNLSPAYLQERQQWILEGSLEGKREGKIQLIENLLKIRFQGLDEDLQNIIPRMVTLSDEELSRLLLTLEREELLAKFINNDTP
;
A
#
# COMPACT_ATOMS: atom_id res chain seq x y z
N MET A 1 -8.32 11.50 -15.14
CA MET A 1 -9.33 12.58 -15.00
C MET A 1 -8.87 13.66 -14.03
N LEU A 2 -8.36 13.30 -12.84
CA LEU A 2 -7.79 14.24 -11.84
C LEU A 2 -6.61 15.09 -12.31
N GLU A 3 -5.71 14.55 -13.15
CA GLU A 3 -4.60 15.32 -13.72
C GLU A 3 -5.08 16.49 -14.59
N LEU A 4 -6.19 16.31 -15.31
CA LEU A 4 -6.79 17.38 -16.12
C LEU A 4 -7.38 18.47 -15.22
N LEU A 5 -7.96 18.10 -14.09
CA LEU A 5 -8.47 19.05 -13.09
C LEU A 5 -7.33 19.79 -12.38
N ALA A 6 -6.23 19.10 -12.05
CA ALA A 6 -5.02 19.72 -11.50
C ALA A 6 -4.42 20.74 -12.49
N ASN A 7 -4.28 20.34 -13.76
CA ASN A 7 -3.74 21.21 -14.81
C ASN A 7 -4.66 22.41 -15.10
N LEU A 8 -5.98 22.20 -15.09
CA LEU A 8 -6.96 23.28 -15.22
C LEU A 8 -6.86 24.25 -14.05
N ARG A 9 -6.81 23.75 -12.81
CA ARG A 9 -6.64 24.60 -11.62
C ARG A 9 -5.34 25.39 -11.66
N THR A 10 -4.20 24.76 -11.98
CA THR A 10 -2.92 25.46 -12.13
C THR A 10 -2.97 26.52 -13.22
N ASN A 11 -3.61 26.23 -14.36
CA ASN A 11 -3.82 27.24 -15.40
C ASN A 11 -4.69 28.42 -14.94
N LEU A 12 -5.80 28.12 -14.26
CA LEU A 12 -6.72 29.14 -13.73
C LEU A 12 -6.05 29.97 -12.63
N GLU A 13 -5.20 29.38 -11.79
CA GLU A 13 -4.39 30.05 -10.76
C GLU A 13 -3.32 30.97 -11.38
N LEU A 14 -2.69 30.58 -12.50
CA LEU A 14 -1.66 31.38 -13.17
C LEU A 14 -2.20 32.56 -14.00
N ARG A 15 -3.49 32.60 -14.32
CA ARG A 15 -4.11 33.71 -15.07
C ARG A 15 -4.16 35.00 -14.25
N LYS A 16 -3.64 36.10 -14.82
CA LYS A 16 -3.59 37.43 -14.18
C LYS A 16 -4.96 38.10 -13.99
N ASN A 17 -5.93 37.83 -14.87
CA ASN A 17 -7.28 38.41 -14.80
C ASN A 17 -8.29 37.27 -14.68
N LYS A 18 -8.71 36.95 -13.44
CA LYS A 18 -9.64 35.85 -13.17
C LYS A 18 -11.07 36.35 -13.31
N SER A 19 -11.87 35.65 -14.11
CA SER A 19 -13.31 35.85 -14.16
C SER A 19 -13.97 35.38 -12.86
N LYS A 20 -15.21 35.82 -12.62
CA LYS A 20 -16.07 35.26 -11.57
C LYS A 20 -16.26 33.76 -11.74
N ASP A 21 -16.38 33.30 -12.98
CA ASP A 21 -16.51 31.87 -13.30
C ASP A 21 -15.21 31.10 -13.00
N ASP A 22 -14.04 31.72 -13.18
CA ASP A 22 -12.75 31.11 -12.82
C ASP A 22 -12.64 30.93 -11.30
N LEU A 23 -13.11 31.91 -10.53
CA LEU A 23 -13.14 31.85 -9.06
C LEU A 23 -14.13 30.78 -8.58
N GLU A 24 -15.31 30.70 -9.19
CA GLU A 24 -16.33 29.71 -8.86
C GLU A 24 -15.87 28.29 -9.22
N ALA A 25 -15.20 28.11 -10.36
CA ALA A 25 -14.56 26.85 -10.74
C ALA A 25 -13.46 26.45 -9.76
N ILE A 26 -12.57 27.37 -9.34
CA ILE A 26 -11.53 27.09 -8.33
C ILE A 26 -12.18 26.70 -6.98
N MET A 27 -13.23 27.39 -6.55
CA MET A 27 -13.93 27.11 -5.29
C MET A 27 -14.69 25.78 -5.33
N ASN A 28 -15.31 25.42 -6.45
CA ASN A 28 -16.06 24.17 -6.61
C ASN A 28 -15.14 22.96 -6.83
N LEU A 29 -14.02 23.15 -7.52
CA LEU A 29 -13.01 22.11 -7.72
C LEU A 29 -12.20 21.85 -6.45
N SER A 30 -12.10 22.83 -5.54
CA SER A 30 -11.27 22.76 -4.33
C SER A 30 -11.60 21.54 -3.44
N PRO A 31 -12.85 21.30 -2.99
CA PRO A 31 -13.11 20.25 -2.01
C PRO A 31 -13.00 18.84 -2.60
N ALA A 32 -13.64 18.59 -3.75
CA ALA A 32 -13.67 17.27 -4.37
C ALA A 32 -12.27 16.81 -4.82
N TYR A 33 -11.49 17.70 -5.45
CA TYR A 33 -10.11 17.42 -5.82
C TYR A 33 -9.23 17.14 -4.59
N LEU A 34 -9.37 17.95 -3.53
CA LEU A 34 -8.58 17.75 -2.31
C LEU A 34 -8.93 16.43 -1.62
N GLN A 35 -10.19 16.04 -1.60
CA GLN A 35 -10.64 14.76 -1.07
C GLN A 35 -10.09 13.58 -1.87
N GLU A 36 -10.26 13.57 -3.20
CA GLU A 36 -9.75 12.50 -4.05
C GLU A 36 -8.22 12.40 -3.97
N ARG A 37 -7.51 13.54 -3.93
CA ARG A 37 -6.05 13.57 -3.77
C ARG A 37 -5.62 13.00 -2.41
N GLN A 38 -6.32 13.35 -1.33
CA GLN A 38 -6.02 12.79 0.00
C GLN A 38 -6.24 11.28 0.02
N GLN A 39 -7.31 10.80 -0.60
CA GLN A 39 -7.60 9.38 -0.72
C GLN A 39 -6.49 8.65 -1.48
N TRP A 40 -6.03 9.15 -2.61
CA TRP A 40 -4.91 8.55 -3.34
C TRP A 40 -3.59 8.55 -2.56
N ILE A 41 -3.30 9.60 -1.80
CA ILE A 41 -2.12 9.63 -0.93
C ILE A 41 -2.23 8.56 0.16
N LEU A 42 -3.42 8.37 0.74
CA LEU A 42 -3.68 7.34 1.73
C LEU A 42 -3.56 5.93 1.12
N GLU A 43 -4.17 5.69 -0.03
CA GLU A 43 -4.08 4.43 -0.78
C GLU A 43 -2.63 4.10 -1.13
N GLY A 44 -1.88 5.06 -1.68
CA GLY A 44 -0.47 4.87 -2.02
C GLY A 44 0.42 4.64 -0.79
N SER A 45 0.13 5.29 0.33
CA SER A 45 0.82 5.05 1.60
C SER A 45 0.55 3.64 2.14
N LEU A 46 -0.71 3.20 2.08
CA LEU A 46 -1.10 1.85 2.49
C LEU A 46 -0.47 0.78 1.60
N GLU A 47 -0.45 1.00 0.29
CA GLU A 47 0.19 0.08 -0.66
C GLU A 47 1.69 0.02 -0.44
N GLY A 48 2.37 1.17 -0.33
CA GLY A 48 3.81 1.21 -0.05
C GLY A 48 4.19 0.54 1.27
N LYS A 49 3.34 0.67 2.31
CA LYS A 49 3.54 -0.06 3.58
C LYS A 49 3.38 -1.57 3.39
N ARG A 50 2.39 -2.01 2.60
CA ARG A 50 2.16 -3.42 2.29
C ARG A 50 3.33 -4.01 1.50
N GLU A 51 3.74 -3.36 0.42
CA GLU A 51 4.88 -3.79 -0.40
C GLU A 51 6.18 -3.84 0.41
N GLY A 52 6.45 -2.81 1.22
CA GLY A 52 7.63 -2.80 2.10
C GLY A 52 7.61 -3.94 3.12
N LYS A 53 6.44 -4.30 3.65
CA LYS A 53 6.28 -5.45 4.54
C LYS A 53 6.50 -6.78 3.81
N ILE A 54 6.00 -6.93 2.59
CA ILE A 54 6.26 -8.11 1.74
C ILE A 54 7.76 -8.28 1.53
N GLN A 55 8.45 -7.24 1.08
CA GLN A 55 9.90 -7.28 0.84
C GLN A 55 10.69 -7.61 2.10
N LEU A 56 10.27 -7.08 3.27
CA LEU A 56 10.89 -7.42 4.54
C LEU A 56 10.73 -8.91 4.85
N ILE A 57 9.52 -9.45 4.72
CA ILE A 57 9.25 -10.87 4.97
C ILE A 57 10.06 -11.75 4.02
N GLU A 58 10.07 -11.46 2.72
CA GLU A 58 10.85 -12.19 1.71
C GLU A 58 12.33 -12.26 2.09
N ASN A 59 12.91 -11.12 2.48
CA ASN A 59 14.32 -11.04 2.87
C ASN A 59 14.60 -11.83 4.15
N LEU A 60 13.73 -11.73 5.15
CA LEU A 60 13.88 -12.47 6.40
C LEU A 60 13.81 -13.98 6.16
N LEU A 61 12.86 -14.44 5.34
CA LEU A 61 12.73 -15.86 4.98
C LEU A 61 13.96 -16.35 4.20
N LYS A 62 14.42 -15.58 3.19
CA LYS A 62 15.66 -15.89 2.45
C LYS A 62 16.86 -16.06 3.36
N ILE A 63 17.05 -15.15 4.31
CA ILE A 63 18.19 -15.16 5.24
C ILE A 63 18.06 -16.33 6.22
N ARG A 64 16.89 -16.52 6.83
CA ARG A 64 16.66 -17.54 7.87
C ARG A 64 16.75 -18.95 7.31
N PHE A 65 16.13 -19.20 6.17
CA PHE A 65 16.01 -20.54 5.58
C PHE A 65 16.98 -20.79 4.43
N GLN A 66 17.93 -19.86 4.19
CA GLN A 66 18.94 -19.93 3.12
C GLN A 66 18.34 -20.07 1.71
N GLY A 67 17.09 -19.63 1.54
CA GLY A 67 16.35 -19.77 0.30
C GLY A 67 14.90 -19.32 0.47
N LEU A 68 14.26 -19.03 -0.65
CA LEU A 68 12.84 -18.71 -0.72
C LEU A 68 12.24 -19.49 -1.88
N ASP A 69 11.75 -20.69 -1.55
CA ASP A 69 11.05 -21.58 -2.47
C ASP A 69 9.59 -21.15 -2.67
N GLU A 70 8.90 -21.86 -3.55
CA GLU A 70 7.51 -21.58 -3.92
C GLU A 70 6.56 -21.76 -2.74
N ASP A 71 6.79 -22.76 -1.88
CA ASP A 71 5.98 -22.98 -0.67
C ASP A 71 6.07 -21.79 0.28
N LEU A 72 7.28 -21.26 0.51
CA LEU A 72 7.49 -20.09 1.33
C LEU A 72 6.92 -18.83 0.68
N GLN A 73 6.99 -18.67 -0.64
CA GLN A 73 6.35 -17.54 -1.35
C GLN A 73 4.83 -17.55 -1.19
N ASN A 74 4.21 -18.72 -1.29
CA ASN A 74 2.76 -18.89 -1.22
C ASN A 74 2.17 -18.48 0.13
N ILE A 75 2.95 -18.54 1.22
CA ILE A 75 2.47 -18.15 2.56
C ILE A 75 2.67 -16.66 2.87
N ILE A 76 3.51 -15.93 2.12
CA ILE A 76 3.82 -14.50 2.36
C ILE A 76 2.57 -13.62 2.40
N PRO A 77 1.60 -13.74 1.46
CA PRO A 77 0.39 -12.92 1.49
C PRO A 77 -0.38 -13.01 2.82
N ARG A 78 -0.35 -14.17 3.49
CA ARG A 78 -0.98 -14.39 4.80
C ARG A 78 -0.12 -13.84 5.94
N MET A 79 1.19 -13.88 5.81
CA MET A 79 2.11 -13.32 6.81
C MET A 79 2.03 -11.79 6.87
N VAL A 80 1.74 -11.14 5.73
CA VAL A 80 1.60 -9.68 5.63
C VAL A 80 0.41 -9.14 6.44
N THR A 81 -0.65 -9.94 6.61
CA THR A 81 -1.84 -9.54 7.38
C THR A 81 -1.62 -9.55 8.89
N LEU A 82 -0.58 -10.21 9.37
CA LEU A 82 -0.24 -10.29 10.80
C LEU A 82 0.33 -8.96 11.30
N SER A 83 0.24 -8.71 12.60
CA SER A 83 0.99 -7.60 13.22
C SER A 83 2.50 -7.86 13.16
N ASP A 84 3.30 -6.80 13.28
CA ASP A 84 4.76 -6.93 13.26
C ASP A 84 5.28 -7.76 14.46
N GLU A 85 4.56 -7.73 15.58
CA GLU A 85 4.91 -8.48 16.78
C GLU A 85 4.61 -9.98 16.62
N GLU A 86 3.45 -10.34 16.03
CA GLU A 86 3.10 -11.73 15.71
C GLU A 86 4.06 -12.32 14.69
N LEU A 87 4.37 -11.55 13.63
CA LEU A 87 5.33 -11.95 12.62
C LEU A 87 6.72 -12.19 13.24
N SER A 88 7.18 -11.27 14.08
CA SER A 88 8.48 -11.39 14.76
C SER A 88 8.52 -12.61 15.67
N ARG A 89 7.46 -12.86 16.45
CA ARG A 89 7.37 -14.06 17.29
C ARG A 89 7.42 -15.32 16.44
N LEU A 90 6.61 -15.42 15.38
CA LEU A 90 6.58 -16.60 14.51
C LEU A 90 7.91 -16.89 13.86
N LEU A 91 8.57 -15.85 13.33
CA LEU A 91 9.88 -15.96 12.71
C LEU A 91 10.99 -16.27 13.70
N LEU A 92 10.80 -16.09 15.01
CA LEU A 92 11.79 -16.47 16.03
C LEU A 92 11.53 -17.85 16.61
N THR A 93 10.26 -18.28 16.68
CA THR A 93 9.87 -19.51 17.37
C THR A 93 9.71 -20.72 16.46
N LEU A 94 9.23 -20.52 15.22
CA LEU A 94 8.88 -21.62 14.34
C LEU A 94 10.03 -21.99 13.39
N GLU A 95 10.18 -23.29 13.17
CA GLU A 95 11.01 -23.82 12.10
C GLU A 95 10.27 -23.77 10.75
N ARG A 96 10.99 -24.02 9.65
CA ARG A 96 10.46 -23.90 8.28
C ARG A 96 9.19 -24.73 8.09
N GLU A 97 9.24 -26.01 8.45
CA GLU A 97 8.14 -26.96 8.25
C GLU A 97 6.92 -26.60 9.11
N GLU A 98 7.13 -26.09 10.32
CA GLU A 98 6.05 -25.65 11.20
C GLU A 98 5.40 -24.36 10.69
N LEU A 99 6.20 -23.44 10.15
CA LEU A 99 5.72 -22.23 9.50
C LEU A 99 4.82 -22.59 8.31
N LEU A 100 5.32 -23.45 7.42
CA LEU A 100 4.56 -23.94 6.27
C LEU A 100 3.29 -24.66 6.72
N ALA A 101 3.37 -25.58 7.67
CA ALA A 101 2.19 -26.28 8.19
C ALA A 101 1.14 -25.29 8.76
N LYS A 102 1.57 -24.25 9.46
CA LYS A 102 0.65 -23.25 10.03
C LYS A 102 -0.09 -22.45 8.95
N PHE A 103 0.58 -22.10 7.86
CA PHE A 103 -0.05 -21.27 6.83
C PHE A 103 -0.68 -22.07 5.69
N ILE A 104 -0.19 -23.27 5.37
CA ILE A 104 -0.75 -24.16 4.34
C ILE A 104 -1.97 -24.91 4.88
N ASN A 105 -1.99 -25.37 6.13
CA ASN A 105 -3.15 -26.12 6.67
C ASN A 105 -4.40 -25.25 6.88
N ASN A 106 -4.28 -23.93 6.81
CA ASN A 106 -5.41 -23.01 6.83
C ASN A 106 -6.05 -22.82 5.43
N ASP A 107 -5.67 -23.63 4.43
CA ASP A 107 -6.30 -23.70 3.10
C ASP A 107 -7.52 -24.62 2.99
N THR A 108 -8.04 -25.19 4.08
CA THR A 108 -9.31 -25.93 3.98
C THR A 108 -10.49 -24.96 3.87
N PRO A 109 -11.27 -25.02 2.77
CA PRO A 109 -12.43 -24.16 2.52
C PRO A 109 -13.58 -24.38 3.52
#